data_AF-A0A956S9Y3-F1
#
_entry.id   AF-A0A956S9Y3-F1
#
_cell.length_a   1.000
_cell.length_b   1.000
_cell.length_c   1.000
_cell.angle_alpha   90.00
_cell.angle_beta   90.00
_cell.angle_gamma   90.00
#
_symmetry.space_group_name_H-M   'P 1'
#
loop_
_entity.id
_entity.type
_entity.pdbx_description
1 polymer ?
#
loop_
_entity_poly.entity_id
_entity_poly.type
_entity_poly.pdbx_seq_one_letter_code
_entity_poly.pdbx_strand_id
1 'polypeptide(L)' 'RIAISGDVLFAGSIGRTDLPRGDLPTLLRSIDEVLVPLGDDVTIWPGHGPSTTIGDERRSNPFLAPELRSEILRRF' A
#
# COMPACT_ATOMS: atom_id res chain seq x y z
N ARG A 1 2.45 16.68 -2.85
CA ARG A 1 3.47 16.51 -1.76
C ARG A 1 4.19 15.17 -1.98
N ILE A 2 5.30 14.87 -1.28
CA ILE A 2 6.01 13.57 -1.42
C ILE A 2 6.05 12.85 -0.07
N ALA A 3 5.81 11.55 -0.06
CA ALA A 3 6.05 10.65 1.07
C ALA A 3 7.01 9.54 0.64
N ILE A 4 8.09 9.35 1.41
CA ILE A 4 9.02 8.24 1.23
C ILE A 4 8.53 7.08 2.10
N SER A 5 8.04 6.02 1.47
CA SER A 5 7.36 4.92 2.17
C SER A 5 8.24 3.70 2.41
N GLY A 6 9.45 3.65 1.81
CA GLY A 6 10.28 2.46 1.84
C GLY A 6 9.53 1.26 1.25
N ASP A 7 9.53 0.13 1.95
CA ASP A 7 8.88 -1.11 1.49
C ASP A 7 7.44 -1.28 1.99
N VAL A 8 6.71 -0.17 2.22
CA VAL A 8 5.31 -0.21 2.68
C VAL A 8 4.34 -0.31 1.50
N LEU A 9 4.38 0.66 0.58
CA LEU A 9 3.46 0.79 -0.55
C LEU A 9 4.25 0.95 -1.84
N PHE A 10 3.94 0.12 -2.83
CA PHE A 10 4.53 0.12 -4.17
C PHE A 10 3.45 0.37 -5.22
N ALA A 11 3.86 0.68 -6.46
CA ALA A 11 2.95 0.73 -7.59
C ALA A 11 2.29 -0.65 -7.80
N GLY A 12 0.98 -0.73 -7.57
CA GLY A 12 0.16 -1.94 -7.74
C GLY A 12 0.38 -3.06 -6.70
N SER A 13 1.19 -2.84 -5.65
CA SER A 13 1.44 -3.86 -4.61
C SER A 13 1.83 -3.25 -3.25
N ILE A 14 2.14 -4.08 -2.26
CA ILE A 14 2.59 -3.67 -0.91
C ILE A 14 3.83 -4.47 -0.50
N GLY A 15 4.47 -4.06 0.60
CA GLY A 15 5.51 -4.83 1.28
C GLY A 15 5.13 -6.30 1.49
N ARG A 16 6.09 -7.20 1.26
CA ARG A 16 5.90 -8.62 1.60
C ARG A 16 5.86 -8.82 3.12
N THR A 17 5.07 -9.77 3.58
CA THR A 17 4.86 -10.04 5.01
C THR A 17 5.05 -11.51 5.39
N ASP A 18 5.56 -12.32 4.47
CA ASP A 18 5.78 -13.76 4.60
C ASP A 18 7.14 -14.14 5.23
N LEU A 19 7.99 -13.15 5.54
CA LEU A 19 9.26 -13.33 6.23
C LEU A 19 9.10 -13.24 7.76
N PRO A 20 10.07 -13.74 8.55
CA PRO A 20 10.01 -13.61 10.01
C PRO A 20 9.80 -12.16 10.46
N ARG A 21 8.80 -11.94 11.32
CA ARG A 21 8.32 -10.63 11.81
C ARG A 21 7.50 -9.80 10.81
N GLY A 22 7.17 -10.35 9.64
CA GLY A 22 6.13 -9.78 8.78
C GLY A 22 4.74 -9.97 9.37
N ASP A 23 3.88 -8.94 9.23
CA ASP A 23 2.52 -8.94 9.75
C ASP A 23 1.61 -8.17 8.77
N LEU A 24 0.82 -8.92 7.98
CA LEU A 24 -0.08 -8.35 6.98
C LEU A 24 -1.16 -7.43 7.58
N PRO A 25 -1.89 -7.83 8.65
CA PRO A 25 -2.84 -6.95 9.30
C PRO A 25 -2.23 -5.60 9.74
N THR A 26 -1.02 -5.63 10.29
CA THR A 26 -0.31 -4.43 10.74
C THR A 26 0.11 -3.55 9.59
N LEU A 27 0.71 -4.11 8.54
CA LEU A 27 1.09 -3.36 7.33
C LEU A 27 -0.12 -2.65 6.71
N LEU A 28 -1.23 -3.38 6.56
CA LEU A 28 -2.45 -2.84 6.00
C LEU A 28 -3.05 -1.72 6.87
N ARG A 29 -3.09 -1.89 8.20
CA ARG A 29 -3.51 -0.82 9.11
C ARG A 29 -2.63 0.42 9.00
N SER A 30 -1.32 0.26 8.90
CA SER A 30 -0.39 1.39 8.72
C SER A 30 -0.66 2.15 7.41
N ILE A 31 -0.97 1.46 6.32
CA ILE A 31 -1.37 2.11 5.07
C ILE A 31 -2.66 2.91 5.26
N ASP A 32 -3.68 2.30 5.87
CA ASP A 32 -5.02 2.88 6.04
C ASP A 32 -5.01 4.09 7.01
N GLU A 33 -4.22 4.03 8.08
CA GLU A 33 -4.21 5.05 9.15
C GLU A 33 -3.15 6.14 8.94
N VAL A 34 -2.06 5.86 8.22
CA VAL A 34 -0.93 6.80 8.08
C VAL A 34 -0.82 7.33 6.66
N LEU A 35 -0.83 6.48 5.63
CA LEU A 35 -0.61 6.92 4.25
C LEU A 35 -1.88 7.51 3.66
N VAL A 36 -2.98 6.75 3.67
CA VAL A 36 -4.23 7.15 3.02
C VAL A 36 -4.73 8.54 3.45
N PRO A 37 -4.66 8.95 4.74
CA PRO A 37 -5.11 10.28 5.17
C PRO A 37 -4.24 11.45 4.67
N LEU A 38 -3.06 11.20 4.11
CA LEU A 38 -2.20 12.27 3.58
C LEU A 38 -2.79 12.95 2.33
N GLY A 39 -3.67 12.25 1.60
CA GLY A 39 -4.40 12.74 0.45
C GLY A 39 -3.91 12.19 -0.90
N ASP A 40 -4.82 12.19 -1.88
CA ASP A 40 -4.62 11.54 -3.18
C ASP A 40 -3.51 12.18 -4.03
N ASP A 41 -3.19 13.47 -3.80
CA ASP A 41 -2.15 14.23 -4.51
C ASP A 41 -0.72 13.93 -4.05
N VAL A 42 -0.56 13.06 -3.05
CA VAL A 42 0.73 12.70 -2.49
C VAL A 42 1.41 11.66 -3.37
N THR A 43 2.59 12.00 -3.89
CA THR A 43 3.48 11.08 -4.59
C THR A 43 4.19 10.18 -3.58
N ILE A 44 4.14 8.88 -3.81
CA ILE A 44 4.85 7.86 -3.05
C ILE A 44 6.18 7.56 -3.73
N TRP A 45 7.26 7.68 -2.98
CA TRP A 45 8.59 7.21 -3.35
C TRP A 45 8.89 5.91 -2.61
N PRO A 46 8.73 4.75 -3.27
CA PRO A 46 8.97 3.46 -2.64
C PRO A 46 10.47 3.14 -2.54
N GLY A 47 10.80 2.10 -1.76
CA GLY A 47 12.14 1.53 -1.71
C GLY A 47 12.55 0.85 -3.02
N HIS A 48 11.56 0.39 -3.81
CA HIS A 48 11.76 -0.36 -5.06
C HIS A 48 10.67 -0.04 -6.08
N GLY A 49 11.01 -0.15 -7.38
CA GLY A 49 10.06 0.07 -8.47
C GLY A 49 9.76 1.55 -8.75
N PRO A 50 8.76 1.84 -9.60
CA PRO A 50 8.41 3.20 -9.98
C PRO A 50 7.66 3.94 -8.87
N SER A 51 7.77 5.27 -8.85
CA SER A 51 6.91 6.12 -8.01
C SER A 51 5.46 6.07 -8.46
N THR A 52 4.53 6.29 -7.52
CA THR A 52 3.08 6.33 -7.77
C THR A 52 2.42 7.46 -6.95
N THR A 53 1.10 7.59 -6.97
CA THR A 53 0.35 8.49 -6.07
C THR A 53 -0.61 7.69 -5.18
N ILE A 54 -0.95 8.22 -4.01
CA ILE A 54 -1.96 7.60 -3.14
C ILE A 54 -3.29 7.43 -3.87
N GLY A 55 -3.69 8.43 -4.67
CA GLY A 55 -4.91 8.37 -5.45
C GLY A 55 -4.90 7.25 -6.50
N ASP A 56 -3.79 7.06 -7.20
CA ASP A 56 -3.65 5.95 -8.17
C ASP A 56 -3.76 4.60 -7.47
N GLU A 57 -3.02 4.41 -6.36
CA GLU A 57 -3.06 3.15 -5.63
C GLU A 57 -4.43 2.86 -5.00
N ARG A 58 -5.17 3.87 -4.52
CA ARG A 58 -6.54 3.66 -4.05
C ARG A 58 -7.49 3.17 -5.15
N ARG A 59 -7.24 3.52 -6.41
CA ARG A 59 -8.07 3.13 -7.55
C ARG A 59 -7.70 1.76 -8.12
N SER A 60 -6.41 1.42 -8.15
CA SER A 60 -5.93 0.25 -8.87
C SER A 60 -5.15 -0.77 -8.03
N ASN A 61 -4.62 -0.38 -6.87
CA ASN A 61 -3.88 -1.30 -6.02
C ASN A 61 -4.86 -2.27 -5.34
N PRO A 62 -4.72 -3.57 -5.54
CA PRO A 62 -5.71 -4.51 -5.06
C PRO A 62 -5.65 -4.72 -3.53
N PHE A 63 -4.65 -4.15 -2.84
CA PHE A 63 -4.59 -4.11 -1.38
C PHE A 63 -5.24 -2.86 -0.76
N LEU A 64 -5.51 -1.82 -1.56
CA LEU A 64 -6.11 -0.56 -1.10
C LEU A 64 -7.56 -0.39 -1.62
N ALA A 65 -7.87 -0.90 -2.81
CA ALA A 65 -9.22 -0.89 -3.34
C ALA A 65 -10.11 -1.90 -2.57
N PRO A 66 -11.19 -1.47 -1.89
CA PRO A 66 -11.99 -2.34 -1.00
C PRO A 66 -12.52 -3.61 -1.67
N GLU A 67 -12.98 -3.48 -2.93
CA GLU A 67 -13.59 -4.56 -3.71
C GLU A 67 -12.56 -5.64 -4.06
N LEU A 68 -11.35 -5.22 -4.44
CA LEU A 68 -10.25 -6.13 -4.79
C LEU A 68 -9.59 -6.73 -3.55
N ARG A 69 -9.48 -5.95 -2.46
CA ARG A 69 -8.83 -6.38 -1.21
C ARG A 69 -9.55 -7.56 -0.58
N SER A 70 -10.88 -7.54 -0.61
CA SER A 70 -11.69 -8.64 -0.10
C SER A 70 -11.47 -9.95 -0.88
N GLU A 71 -11.22 -9.87 -2.18
CA GLU A 71 -10.91 -11.03 -3.01
C GLU A 71 -9.49 -11.55 -2.74
N ILE A 72 -8.51 -10.65 -2.66
CA ILE A 72 -7.12 -11.00 -2.38
C ILE A 72 -6.96 -11.66 -1.02
N LEU A 73 -7.55 -11.08 0.03
CA LEU A 73 -7.41 -11.60 1.39
C LEU A 73 -8.09 -12.95 1.61
N ARG A 74 -8.98 -13.39 0.72
CA ARG A 74 -9.53 -14.76 0.74
C ARG A 74 -8.57 -15.81 0.19
N ARG A 75 -7.52 -15.39 -0.51
CA ARG A 75 -6.50 -16.28 -1.11
C ARG A 75 -5.32 -16.52 -0.16
N PHE A 76 -5.30 -15.85 0.99
CA PHE A 76 -4.32 -15.97 2.07
C PHE A 76 -5.01 -16.47 3.34
#